data_AF-L7JUB1-F1
#
_entry.id   AF-L7JUB1-F1
#
_cell.length_a   1.000
_cell.length_b   1.000
_cell.length_c   1.000
_cell.angle_alpha   90.00
_cell.angle_beta   90.00
_cell.angle_gamma   90.00
#
_symmetry.space_group_name_H-M   'P 1'
#
loop_
_entity.id
_entity.type
_entity.pdbx_description
1 polymer ?
#
loop_
_entity_poly.entity_id
_entity_poly.type
_entity_poly.pdbx_seq_one_letter_code
_entity_poly.pdbx_strand_id
1 'polypeptide(L)'
;MSETTPIHDIFVSLNNNNTLPEKKFYGSIDARTLNEILDYYILTKSQSVPKRVMQFLNLVLDFLEDNKAVLLNGLSYLRTYIDVKNKHVRKNVVHLLGMLIDRLNIILDGNSELRIQTSEQDKLFKQDDNTRDLVRSTIMKITERLFDKEHVIRKEVIKILSPYQDFMINKKTNVRRIFKDLLRYDPCPEIRNRVMMYLITSSSAIERIKDEDMSVRQTFFKVVLPHLKLKNLDTLKRCLILEKSVLEREFNAFLLLKSKIFEEYEFPAEIKNFVGDFLLLNTAEYADDGCKQIEENKKQLAKMLETIFIETSLTAKIFDDTYYENLDLEGAFILHAYLSFVESTKGRESLEMVNLEYFTAILYLKVKQVMEGDQNTRALYFVSLLFQLTNFYDVYEQKQSKYILSTIYKFFTAELPPKKEMLSQLIENGIILASSTDRTTFTNFLGSLITKSKENHTFLFLLCKYVMMHVKPFEMLHTAIISEIVLNNINIIDENSIILEIIFYYLVEKYNENGSLFFKNTNKLHESDGALDNANIESNKQLECANDVSCDILLNLLLEEKYFRPILVVDLFILFEEMRDVIRDKIVLLLQERINWGKY
;
A
#
# COMPACT_ATOMS: atom_id res chain seq x y z
N MET A 1 -63.05 42.37 13.15
CA MET A 1 -61.69 42.85 12.88
C MET A 1 -60.80 42.25 13.95
N SER A 2 -60.08 41.19 13.63
CA SER A 2 -59.27 40.41 14.58
C SER A 2 -57.90 41.06 14.77
N GLU A 3 -57.53 41.29 16.02
CA GLU A 3 -56.19 41.75 16.44
C GLU A 3 -55.16 40.66 16.13
N THR A 4 -54.57 40.68 14.94
CA THR A 4 -53.38 39.89 14.63
C THR A 4 -52.15 40.74 14.93
N THR A 5 -51.41 40.40 16.00
CA THR A 5 -50.08 40.98 16.26
C THR A 5 -49.20 40.81 15.02
N PRO A 6 -48.64 41.89 14.44
CA PRO A 6 -47.75 41.79 13.30
C PRO A 6 -46.60 40.80 13.58
N ILE A 7 -46.31 39.90 12.65
CA ILE A 7 -45.20 38.94 12.79
C ILE A 7 -43.87 39.64 13.08
N HIS A 8 -43.69 40.85 12.52
CA HIS A 8 -42.57 41.73 12.83
C HIS A 8 -42.42 42.01 14.33
N ASP A 9 -43.52 42.31 15.03
CA ASP A 9 -43.49 42.67 16.45
C ASP A 9 -43.18 41.45 17.34
N ILE A 10 -43.56 40.25 16.89
CA ILE A 10 -43.15 38.99 17.51
C ILE A 10 -41.63 38.83 17.42
N PHE A 11 -41.03 39.05 16.25
CA PHE A 11 -39.58 38.95 16.11
C PHE A 11 -38.80 40.04 16.83
N VAL A 12 -39.33 41.28 16.86
CA VAL A 12 -38.76 42.37 17.68
C VAL A 12 -38.81 42.00 19.16
N SER A 13 -39.92 41.44 19.64
CA SER A 13 -40.08 40.96 21.02
C SER A 13 -39.13 39.80 21.35
N LEU A 14 -38.96 38.84 20.43
CA LEU A 14 -38.02 37.73 20.59
C LEU A 14 -36.56 38.21 20.67
N ASN A 15 -36.21 39.25 19.91
CA ASN A 15 -34.87 39.83 19.91
C ASN A 15 -34.59 40.72 21.13
N ASN A 16 -35.57 41.50 21.60
CA ASN A 16 -35.37 42.51 22.64
C ASN A 16 -35.73 42.02 24.04
N ASN A 17 -36.78 41.22 24.19
CA ASN A 17 -37.40 40.87 25.48
C ASN A 17 -37.38 39.37 25.80
N ASN A 18 -36.91 38.51 24.88
CA ASN A 18 -36.81 37.05 25.02
C ASN A 18 -38.15 36.31 25.31
N THR A 19 -39.29 36.97 25.14
CA THR A 19 -40.63 36.42 25.39
C THR A 19 -41.16 35.66 24.17
N LEU A 20 -41.60 34.41 24.36
CA LEU A 20 -42.28 33.61 23.32
C LEU A 20 -43.78 33.98 23.25
N PRO A 21 -44.42 33.86 22.07
CA PRO A 21 -45.87 34.03 21.95
C PRO A 21 -46.68 33.08 22.83
N GLU A 22 -47.87 33.51 23.24
CA GLU A 22 -48.82 32.68 23.98
C GLU A 22 -49.28 31.45 23.18
N LYS A 23 -49.68 30.38 23.86
CA LYS A 23 -50.15 29.12 23.22
C LYS A 23 -51.27 29.35 22.18
N LYS A 24 -52.13 30.35 22.39
CA LYS A 24 -53.22 30.70 21.47
C LYS A 24 -52.73 31.14 20.09
N PHE A 25 -51.57 31.80 20.01
CA PHE A 25 -50.99 32.27 18.75
C PHE A 25 -50.69 31.10 17.80
N TYR A 26 -50.12 30.01 18.32
CA TYR A 26 -49.76 28.85 17.48
C TYR A 26 -51.00 28.21 16.84
N GLY A 27 -52.14 28.20 17.56
CA GLY A 27 -53.45 27.76 17.05
C GLY A 27 -54.00 28.57 15.88
N SER A 28 -53.52 29.80 15.67
CA SER A 28 -53.96 30.68 14.59
C SER A 28 -53.05 30.67 13.36
N ILE A 29 -51.96 29.89 13.35
CA ILE A 29 -51.00 29.90 12.25
C ILE A 29 -51.59 29.18 11.03
N ASP A 30 -51.88 29.97 10.00
CA ASP A 30 -52.24 29.50 8.67
C ASP A 30 -51.05 29.52 7.69
N ALA A 31 -51.29 29.14 6.44
CA ALA A 31 -50.26 29.10 5.40
C ALA A 31 -49.59 30.47 5.16
N ARG A 32 -50.36 31.57 5.20
CA ARG A 32 -49.83 32.92 5.02
C ARG A 32 -48.93 33.32 6.18
N THR A 33 -49.40 33.10 7.40
CA THR A 33 -48.67 33.39 8.63
C THR A 33 -47.38 32.59 8.70
N LEU A 34 -47.40 31.31 8.30
CA LEU A 34 -46.19 30.50 8.18
C LEU A 34 -45.19 31.11 7.19
N ASN A 35 -45.63 31.54 6.00
CA ASN A 35 -44.74 32.14 5.00
C ASN A 35 -44.12 33.46 5.50
N GLU A 36 -44.89 34.31 6.20
CA GLU A 36 -44.38 35.54 6.83
C GLU A 36 -43.33 35.24 7.91
N ILE A 37 -43.53 34.16 8.69
CA ILE A 37 -42.54 33.68 9.65
C ILE A 37 -41.28 33.22 8.91
N LEU A 38 -41.41 32.40 7.86
CA LEU A 38 -40.29 31.87 7.07
C LEU A 38 -39.47 32.98 6.40
N ASP A 39 -40.11 34.04 5.88
CA ASP A 39 -39.42 35.18 5.27
C ASP A 39 -38.41 35.83 6.19
N TYR A 40 -38.77 35.98 7.47
CA TYR A 40 -37.86 36.54 8.46
C TYR A 40 -36.59 35.68 8.62
N TYR A 41 -36.72 34.35 8.62
CA TYR A 41 -35.56 33.44 8.64
C TYR A 41 -34.75 33.53 7.36
N ILE A 42 -35.42 33.49 6.21
CA ILE A 42 -34.79 33.54 4.89
C ILE A 42 -33.88 34.77 4.77
N LEU A 43 -34.37 35.93 5.22
CA LEU A 43 -33.69 37.22 5.10
C LEU A 43 -32.66 37.49 6.20
N THR A 44 -32.53 36.61 7.19
CA THR A 44 -31.58 36.76 8.28
C THR A 44 -30.13 36.66 7.75
N LYS A 45 -29.39 37.78 7.84
CA LYS A 45 -28.02 37.91 7.32
C LYS A 45 -26.92 37.40 8.26
N SER A 46 -27.23 37.17 9.53
CA SER A 46 -26.24 36.72 10.51
C SER A 46 -25.67 35.34 10.15
N GLN A 47 -24.43 35.06 10.56
CA GLN A 47 -23.80 33.75 10.31
C GLN A 47 -24.62 32.60 10.90
N SER A 48 -25.33 32.86 12.00
CA SER A 48 -26.26 31.97 12.68
C SER A 48 -27.57 32.71 13.01
N VAL A 49 -28.70 32.04 12.84
CA VAL A 49 -30.00 32.53 13.31
C VAL A 49 -29.99 32.53 14.85
N PRO A 50 -30.46 33.57 15.54
CA PRO A 50 -30.51 33.60 17.00
C PRO A 50 -31.20 32.35 17.57
N LYS A 51 -30.64 31.76 18.63
CA LYS A 51 -31.15 30.50 19.23
C LYS A 51 -32.64 30.59 19.58
N ARG A 52 -33.10 31.74 20.11
CA ARG A 52 -34.48 31.95 20.53
C ARG A 52 -35.45 32.04 19.35
N VAL A 53 -34.98 32.64 18.26
CA VAL A 53 -35.67 32.66 16.98
C VAL A 53 -35.80 31.19 16.51
N MET A 54 -34.71 30.44 16.37
CA MET A 54 -34.79 29.00 16.04
C MET A 54 -35.72 28.18 16.96
N GLN A 55 -35.73 28.44 18.27
CA GLN A 55 -36.67 27.81 19.20
C GLN A 55 -38.14 28.15 18.88
N PHE A 56 -38.43 29.41 18.56
CA PHE A 56 -39.77 29.81 18.14
C PHE A 56 -40.21 29.08 16.86
N LEU A 57 -39.36 28.99 15.83
CA LEU A 57 -39.70 28.22 14.62
C LEU A 57 -39.95 26.76 14.92
N ASN A 58 -39.13 26.11 15.77
CA ASN A 58 -39.37 24.73 16.15
C ASN A 58 -40.76 24.57 16.80
N LEU A 59 -41.14 25.45 17.73
CA LEU A 59 -42.47 25.41 18.36
C LEU A 59 -43.60 25.62 17.35
N VAL A 60 -43.41 26.50 16.37
CA VAL A 60 -44.36 26.69 15.26
C VAL A 60 -44.50 25.41 14.45
N LEU A 61 -43.40 24.78 14.05
CA LEU A 61 -43.43 23.56 13.25
C LEU A 61 -43.97 22.35 14.02
N ASP A 62 -43.65 22.22 15.32
CA ASP A 62 -44.18 21.18 16.19
C ASP A 62 -45.69 21.33 16.35
N PHE A 63 -46.20 22.56 16.47
CA PHE A 63 -47.64 22.79 16.52
C PHE A 63 -48.35 22.48 15.19
N LEU A 64 -47.65 22.69 14.07
CA LEU A 64 -48.18 22.43 12.73
C LEU A 64 -47.96 20.98 12.26
N GLU A 65 -47.38 20.11 13.08
CA GLU A 65 -47.00 18.75 12.68
C GLU A 65 -48.18 17.96 12.09
N ASP A 66 -49.37 18.11 12.67
CA ASP A 66 -50.60 17.45 12.22
C ASP A 66 -51.27 18.17 11.03
N ASN A 67 -50.90 19.42 10.76
CA ASN A 67 -51.45 20.21 9.66
C ASN A 67 -50.58 20.10 8.40
N LYS A 68 -50.60 18.92 7.79
CA LYS A 68 -49.78 18.60 6.59
C LYS A 68 -50.02 19.58 5.42
N ALA A 69 -51.23 20.11 5.27
CA ALA A 69 -51.55 21.08 4.22
C ALA A 69 -50.76 22.40 4.36
N VAL A 70 -50.67 22.92 5.59
CA VAL A 70 -49.89 24.14 5.88
C VAL A 70 -48.39 23.88 5.69
N LEU A 71 -47.89 22.73 6.15
CA LEU A 71 -46.49 22.35 5.96
C LEU A 71 -46.12 22.17 4.47
N LEU A 72 -47.00 21.57 3.67
CA LEU A 72 -46.83 21.44 2.22
C LEU A 72 -46.85 22.81 1.50
N ASN A 73 -47.67 23.75 1.98
CA ASN A 73 -47.61 25.13 1.48
C ASN A 73 -46.25 25.76 1.75
N GLY A 74 -45.74 25.65 2.98
CA GLY A 74 -44.41 26.11 3.34
C GLY A 74 -43.30 25.45 2.51
N LEU A 75 -43.42 24.16 2.21
CA LEU A 75 -42.48 23.42 1.36
C LEU A 75 -42.47 24.01 -0.07
N SER A 76 -43.66 24.20 -0.66
CA SER A 76 -43.83 24.82 -1.97
C SER A 76 -43.27 26.25 -2.00
N TYR A 77 -43.52 27.02 -0.95
CA TYR A 77 -43.01 28.38 -0.79
C TYR A 77 -41.48 28.43 -0.80
N LEU A 78 -40.83 27.66 0.08
CA LEU A 78 -39.36 27.62 0.19
C LEU A 78 -38.68 27.12 -1.08
N ARG A 79 -39.31 26.19 -1.81
CA ARG A 79 -38.79 25.68 -3.09
C ARG A 79 -38.51 26.80 -4.10
N THR A 80 -39.29 27.89 -4.07
CA THR A 80 -39.09 29.03 -4.99
C THR A 80 -37.81 29.82 -4.72
N TYR A 81 -37.25 29.73 -3.50
CA TYR A 81 -36.08 30.50 -3.08
C TYR A 81 -34.77 29.70 -3.07
N ILE A 82 -34.81 28.38 -3.33
CA ILE A 82 -33.61 27.51 -3.25
C ILE A 82 -32.55 27.85 -4.32
N ASP A 83 -32.97 28.49 -5.41
CA ASP A 83 -32.14 28.84 -6.57
C ASP A 83 -31.68 30.31 -6.60
N VAL A 84 -31.95 31.09 -5.54
CA VAL A 84 -31.59 32.52 -5.55
C VAL A 84 -30.07 32.72 -5.53
N LYS A 85 -29.61 33.85 -6.07
CA LYS A 85 -28.17 34.17 -6.13
C LYS A 85 -27.53 34.38 -4.76
N ASN A 86 -28.30 34.85 -3.77
CA ASN A 86 -27.78 35.15 -2.43
C ASN A 86 -27.50 33.86 -1.64
N LYS A 87 -26.23 33.65 -1.28
CA LYS A 87 -25.81 32.47 -0.52
C LYS A 87 -26.44 32.33 0.86
N HIS A 88 -26.70 33.45 1.55
CA HIS A 88 -27.34 33.42 2.88
C HIS A 88 -28.77 32.91 2.79
N VAL A 89 -29.50 33.41 1.79
CA VAL A 89 -30.86 32.93 1.52
C VAL A 89 -30.84 31.45 1.17
N ARG A 90 -30.00 31.01 0.23
CA ARG A 90 -29.94 29.57 -0.13
C ARG A 90 -29.61 28.69 1.07
N LYS A 91 -28.63 29.08 1.89
CA LYS A 91 -28.28 28.38 3.13
C LYS A 91 -29.48 28.24 4.06
N ASN A 92 -30.16 29.36 4.34
CA ASN A 92 -31.31 29.37 5.24
C ASN A 92 -32.49 28.55 4.66
N VAL A 93 -32.77 28.70 3.36
CA VAL A 93 -33.82 27.94 2.67
C VAL A 93 -33.56 26.44 2.73
N VAL A 94 -32.33 25.98 2.44
CA VAL A 94 -31.99 24.56 2.51
C VAL A 94 -32.18 24.03 3.93
N HIS A 95 -31.75 24.78 4.95
CA HIS A 95 -31.95 24.39 6.34
C HIS A 95 -33.44 24.28 6.71
N LEU A 96 -34.25 25.28 6.35
CA LEU A 96 -35.69 25.29 6.58
C LEU A 96 -36.40 24.16 5.82
N LEU A 97 -36.00 23.87 4.59
CA LEU A 97 -36.50 22.73 3.82
C LEU A 97 -36.21 21.41 4.54
N GLY A 98 -35.01 21.24 5.11
CA GLY A 98 -34.69 20.07 5.94
C GLY A 98 -35.64 19.93 7.13
N MET A 99 -35.90 21.02 7.85
CA MET A 99 -36.84 21.01 8.99
C MET A 99 -38.26 20.64 8.58
N LEU A 100 -38.76 21.18 7.45
CA LEU A 100 -40.08 20.83 6.94
C LEU A 100 -40.16 19.37 6.47
N ILE A 101 -39.11 18.87 5.82
CA ILE A 101 -39.03 17.48 5.37
C ILE A 101 -39.12 16.52 6.55
N ASP A 102 -38.37 16.81 7.63
CA ASP A 102 -38.39 16.02 8.85
C ASP A 102 -39.80 16.00 9.48
N ARG A 103 -40.49 17.14 9.56
CA ARG A 103 -41.85 17.25 10.15
C ARG A 103 -42.96 16.69 9.26
N LEU A 104 -42.76 16.73 7.95
CA LEU A 104 -43.62 16.04 6.99
C LEU A 104 -43.41 14.52 7.03
N ASN A 105 -42.40 14.02 7.75
CA ASN A 105 -42.10 12.59 7.90
C ASN A 105 -41.99 11.90 6.53
N ILE A 106 -41.26 12.53 5.61
CA ILE A 106 -41.10 12.04 4.25
C ILE A 106 -40.16 10.84 4.26
N ILE A 107 -40.62 9.72 3.74
CA ILE A 107 -39.87 8.47 3.63
C ILE A 107 -39.66 8.07 2.17
N LEU A 108 -38.59 7.33 1.92
CA LEU A 108 -38.39 6.59 0.67
C LEU A 108 -38.92 5.18 0.87
N ASP A 109 -39.93 4.78 0.11
CA ASP A 109 -40.51 3.44 0.23
C ASP A 109 -39.64 2.37 -0.48
N GLY A 110 -40.02 1.10 -0.34
CA GLY A 110 -39.31 -0.03 -0.97
C GLY A 110 -39.28 0.01 -2.50
N ASN A 111 -40.11 0.84 -3.14
CA ASN A 111 -40.14 1.07 -4.58
C ASN A 111 -39.32 2.30 -4.99
N SER A 112 -38.56 2.90 -4.07
CA SER A 112 -37.82 4.14 -4.28
C SER A 112 -38.71 5.36 -4.60
N GLU A 113 -39.96 5.34 -4.13
CA GLU A 113 -40.89 6.46 -4.23
C GLU A 113 -40.94 7.25 -2.92
N LEU A 114 -41.08 8.58 -3.03
CA LEU A 114 -41.17 9.47 -1.88
C LEU A 114 -42.61 9.60 -1.42
N ARG A 115 -42.87 9.32 -0.14
CA ARG A 115 -44.21 9.35 0.46
C ARG A 115 -44.17 10.02 1.83
N ILE A 116 -45.30 10.62 2.22
CA ILE A 116 -45.48 11.14 3.58
C ILE A 116 -45.97 9.99 4.45
N GLN A 117 -45.23 9.65 5.50
CA GLN A 117 -45.67 8.62 6.43
C GLN A 117 -46.81 9.17 7.29
N THR A 118 -48.00 8.59 7.13
CA THR A 118 -49.20 8.93 7.91
C THR A 118 -49.39 7.93 9.05
N SER A 119 -49.72 8.42 10.24
CA SER A 119 -50.08 7.61 11.41
C SER A 119 -51.53 7.10 11.31
N GLU A 120 -51.94 6.14 12.15
CA GLU A 120 -53.35 5.66 12.19
C GLU A 120 -54.36 6.77 12.56
N GLN A 121 -53.89 7.91 13.08
CA GLN A 121 -54.71 9.08 13.43
C GLN A 121 -54.96 10.01 12.22
N ASP A 122 -54.20 9.86 11.12
CA ASP A 122 -54.23 10.71 9.93
C ASP A 122 -55.25 10.28 8.86
N LYS A 123 -56.35 9.61 9.25
CA LYS A 123 -57.30 8.96 8.31
C LYS A 123 -57.93 9.89 7.26
N LEU A 124 -57.83 11.22 7.42
CA LEU A 124 -58.31 12.22 6.46
C LEU A 124 -57.28 12.67 5.41
N PHE A 125 -55.97 12.45 5.61
CA PHE A 125 -54.96 12.90 4.66
C PHE A 125 -54.76 11.86 3.54
N LYS A 126 -55.25 12.15 2.34
CA LYS A 126 -54.97 11.33 1.14
C LYS A 126 -53.86 12.00 0.34
N GLN A 127 -52.73 11.32 0.21
CA GLN A 127 -51.63 11.79 -0.65
C GLN A 127 -52.02 11.65 -2.13
N ASP A 128 -52.39 12.77 -2.74
CA ASP A 128 -52.66 12.88 -4.17
C ASP A 128 -51.37 12.96 -5.01
N ASP A 129 -51.51 12.85 -6.32
CA ASP A 129 -50.37 12.88 -7.26
C ASP A 129 -49.64 14.24 -7.22
N ASN A 130 -50.38 15.34 -7.05
CA ASN A 130 -49.79 16.69 -6.92
C ASN A 130 -48.86 16.80 -5.71
N THR A 131 -49.24 16.20 -4.58
CA THR A 131 -48.43 16.18 -3.36
C THR A 131 -47.15 15.36 -3.57
N ARG A 132 -47.25 14.20 -4.23
CA ARG A 132 -46.08 13.38 -4.58
C ARG A 132 -45.13 14.13 -5.49
N ASP A 133 -45.66 14.81 -6.51
CA ASP A 133 -44.86 15.62 -7.45
C ASP A 133 -44.18 16.81 -6.76
N LEU A 134 -44.87 17.47 -5.83
CA LEU A 134 -44.29 18.55 -5.02
C LEU A 134 -43.12 18.04 -4.17
N VAL A 135 -43.31 16.95 -3.44
CA VAL A 135 -42.25 16.34 -2.61
C VAL A 135 -41.08 15.91 -3.50
N ARG A 136 -41.35 15.17 -4.57
CA ARG A 136 -40.34 14.69 -5.51
C ARG A 136 -39.54 15.84 -6.12
N SER A 137 -40.20 16.86 -6.65
CA SER A 137 -39.55 18.03 -7.23
C SER A 137 -38.74 18.82 -6.21
N THR A 138 -39.17 18.85 -4.94
CA THR A 138 -38.42 19.51 -3.87
C THR A 138 -37.14 18.76 -3.52
N ILE A 139 -37.20 17.43 -3.36
CA ILE A 139 -36.01 16.59 -3.13
C ILE A 139 -35.06 16.67 -4.34
N MET A 140 -35.57 16.72 -5.56
CA MET A 140 -34.75 16.95 -6.76
C MET A 140 -34.02 18.29 -6.70
N LYS A 141 -34.71 19.38 -6.33
CA LYS A 141 -34.12 20.71 -6.16
C LYS A 141 -33.05 20.74 -5.07
N ILE A 142 -33.29 20.06 -3.95
CA ILE A 142 -32.28 19.89 -2.89
C ILE A 142 -31.07 19.11 -3.41
N THR A 143 -31.30 18.07 -4.21
CA THR A 143 -30.23 17.28 -4.83
C THR A 143 -29.36 18.11 -5.77
N GLU A 144 -29.92 19.05 -6.54
CA GLU A 144 -29.14 20.00 -7.34
C GLU A 144 -28.18 20.85 -6.48
N ARG A 145 -28.50 21.07 -5.20
CA ARG A 145 -27.64 21.82 -4.27
C ARG A 145 -26.46 21.04 -3.72
N LEU A 146 -26.34 19.74 -4.03
CA LEU A 146 -25.09 18.99 -3.83
C LEU A 146 -23.92 19.57 -4.64
N PHE A 147 -24.18 20.40 -5.64
CA PHE A 147 -23.18 21.08 -6.45
C PHE A 147 -23.17 22.60 -6.22
N ASP A 148 -23.72 23.09 -5.10
CA ASP A 148 -23.63 24.51 -4.75
C ASP A 148 -22.16 24.93 -4.60
N LYS A 149 -21.85 26.18 -4.97
CA LYS A 149 -20.48 26.74 -4.83
C LYS A 149 -20.03 26.74 -3.38
N GLU A 150 -20.95 26.98 -2.45
CA GLU A 150 -20.65 27.12 -1.03
C GLU A 150 -20.71 25.76 -0.32
N HIS A 151 -19.60 25.30 0.25
CA HIS A 151 -19.54 24.01 0.95
C HIS A 151 -20.52 23.93 2.13
N VAL A 152 -20.78 25.04 2.84
CA VAL A 152 -21.74 25.07 3.96
C VAL A 152 -23.14 24.64 3.51
N ILE A 153 -23.54 24.98 2.28
CA ILE A 153 -24.82 24.56 1.71
C ILE A 153 -24.77 23.08 1.35
N ARG A 154 -23.72 22.64 0.62
CA ARG A 154 -23.53 21.23 0.27
C ARG A 154 -23.57 20.31 1.50
N LYS A 155 -22.93 20.73 2.60
CA LYS A 155 -22.90 20.01 3.89
C LYS A 155 -24.29 19.77 4.47
N GLU A 156 -25.16 20.78 4.45
CA GLU A 156 -26.54 20.66 4.94
C GLU A 156 -27.38 19.79 4.01
N VAL A 157 -27.20 19.94 2.70
CA VAL A 157 -27.87 19.10 1.69
C VAL A 157 -27.53 17.61 1.88
N ILE A 158 -26.25 17.29 2.12
CA ILE A 158 -25.82 15.89 2.38
C ILE A 158 -26.52 15.33 3.62
N LYS A 159 -26.67 16.14 4.68
CA LYS A 159 -27.40 15.74 5.89
C LYS A 159 -28.86 15.40 5.55
N ILE A 160 -29.55 16.29 4.84
CA ILE A 160 -30.96 16.11 4.41
C ILE A 160 -31.11 14.87 3.53
N LEU A 161 -30.17 14.65 2.59
CA LEU A 161 -30.26 13.56 1.61
C LEU A 161 -29.78 12.20 2.10
N SER A 162 -29.17 12.14 3.29
CA SER A 162 -28.64 10.90 3.87
C SER A 162 -29.67 9.76 4.04
N PRO A 163 -30.96 10.01 4.37
CA PRO A 163 -31.99 8.96 4.40
C PRO A 163 -32.50 8.56 3.01
N TYR A 164 -32.20 9.38 1.98
CA TYR A 164 -32.72 9.24 0.62
C TYR A 164 -31.65 8.77 -0.37
N GLN A 165 -30.64 8.01 0.08
CA GLN A 165 -29.53 7.58 -0.76
C GLN A 165 -29.97 6.79 -2.00
N ASP A 166 -31.04 6.00 -1.91
CA ASP A 166 -31.52 5.18 -3.02
C ASP A 166 -32.53 5.92 -3.92
N PHE A 167 -32.82 7.19 -3.64
CA PHE A 167 -33.70 8.02 -4.45
C PHE A 167 -33.13 8.21 -5.87
N MET A 168 -33.94 7.87 -6.88
CA MET A 168 -33.58 7.93 -8.29
C MET A 168 -33.79 9.33 -8.88
N ILE A 169 -32.67 9.96 -9.26
CA ILE A 169 -32.62 11.28 -9.90
C ILE A 169 -32.95 11.13 -11.39
N ASN A 170 -32.37 10.11 -12.01
CA ASN A 170 -32.68 9.66 -13.37
C ASN A 170 -32.50 8.14 -13.47
N LYS A 171 -32.72 7.56 -14.65
CA LYS A 171 -32.66 6.09 -14.88
C LYS A 171 -31.32 5.43 -14.48
N LYS A 172 -30.22 6.18 -14.37
CA LYS A 172 -28.85 5.66 -14.15
C LYS A 172 -28.18 6.18 -12.87
N THR A 173 -28.76 7.17 -12.20
CA THR A 173 -28.13 7.88 -11.10
C THR A 173 -29.10 8.04 -9.94
N ASN A 174 -28.67 7.56 -8.77
CA ASN A 174 -29.29 7.84 -7.49
C ASN A 174 -28.41 8.75 -6.63
N VAL A 175 -28.94 9.21 -5.50
CA VAL A 175 -28.22 10.07 -4.55
C VAL A 175 -26.93 9.40 -4.05
N ARG A 176 -26.96 8.08 -3.77
CA ARG A 176 -25.80 7.29 -3.33
C ARG A 176 -24.63 7.38 -4.31
N ARG A 177 -24.91 7.34 -5.61
CA ARG A 177 -23.89 7.50 -6.67
C ARG A 177 -23.27 8.89 -6.63
N ILE A 178 -24.08 9.94 -6.48
CA ILE A 178 -23.55 11.31 -6.32
C ILE A 178 -22.71 11.43 -5.06
N PHE A 179 -23.12 10.80 -3.95
CA PHE A 179 -22.30 10.77 -2.73
C PHE A 179 -20.94 10.13 -2.99
N LYS A 180 -20.88 9.00 -3.73
CA LYS A 180 -19.58 8.41 -4.12
C LYS A 180 -18.72 9.37 -4.95
N ASP A 181 -19.33 10.13 -5.85
CA ASP A 181 -18.63 11.12 -6.66
C ASP A 181 -18.12 12.30 -5.81
N LEU A 182 -18.95 12.83 -4.90
CA LEU A 182 -18.53 13.88 -3.96
C LEU A 182 -17.40 13.40 -3.05
N LEU A 183 -17.47 12.16 -2.56
CA LEU A 183 -16.43 11.57 -1.75
C LEU A 183 -15.09 11.50 -2.49
N ARG A 184 -15.11 11.26 -3.80
CA ARG A 184 -13.89 11.15 -4.62
C ARG A 184 -13.36 12.50 -5.09
N TYR A 185 -14.25 13.45 -5.40
CA TYR A 185 -13.91 14.61 -6.21
C TYR A 185 -14.30 15.97 -5.61
N ASP A 186 -15.06 16.03 -4.51
CA ASP A 186 -15.35 17.33 -3.89
C ASP A 186 -14.05 17.95 -3.37
N PRO A 187 -13.73 19.21 -3.73
CA PRO A 187 -12.49 19.84 -3.31
C PRO A 187 -12.42 20.09 -1.80
N CYS A 188 -13.55 20.15 -1.10
CA CYS A 188 -13.62 20.46 0.31
C CYS A 188 -13.53 19.19 1.19
N PRO A 189 -12.50 19.05 2.05
CA PRO A 189 -12.36 17.91 2.95
C PRO A 189 -13.56 17.71 3.89
N GLU A 190 -14.18 18.80 4.38
CA GLU A 190 -15.37 18.71 5.22
C GLU A 190 -16.54 18.01 4.53
N ILE A 191 -16.68 18.20 3.22
CA ILE A 191 -17.71 17.54 2.42
C ILE A 191 -17.39 16.07 2.27
N ARG A 192 -16.15 15.74 1.89
CA ARG A 192 -15.70 14.34 1.79
C ARG A 192 -15.91 13.60 3.12
N ASN A 193 -15.51 14.20 4.23
CA ASN A 193 -15.75 13.68 5.58
C ASN A 193 -17.23 13.45 5.86
N ARG A 194 -18.06 14.46 5.58
CA ARG A 194 -19.51 14.37 5.85
C ARG A 194 -20.15 13.25 5.06
N VAL A 195 -19.82 13.09 3.78
CA VAL A 195 -20.33 12.01 2.94
C VAL A 195 -19.84 10.65 3.40
N MET A 196 -18.56 10.55 3.80
CA MET A 196 -17.97 9.29 4.23
C MET A 196 -18.70 8.68 5.44
N MET A 197 -19.18 9.50 6.37
CA MET A 197 -20.00 9.06 7.51
C MET A 197 -21.29 8.35 7.11
N TYR A 198 -21.80 8.58 5.89
CA TYR A 198 -23.02 7.96 5.38
C TYR A 198 -22.75 6.82 4.38
N LEU A 199 -21.49 6.64 3.95
CA LEU A 199 -21.04 5.63 3.00
C LEU A 199 -20.05 4.63 3.61
N ILE A 200 -20.11 4.43 4.92
CA ILE A 200 -19.14 3.67 5.72
C ILE A 200 -18.85 2.27 5.16
N THR A 201 -19.85 1.56 4.65
CA THR A 201 -19.69 0.19 4.12
C THR A 201 -19.32 0.14 2.64
N SER A 202 -19.15 1.29 1.98
CA SER A 202 -18.85 1.34 0.55
C SER A 202 -17.36 1.17 0.28
N SER A 203 -17.02 0.53 -0.85
CA SER A 203 -15.63 0.46 -1.32
C SER A 203 -15.01 1.85 -1.52
N SER A 204 -15.81 2.83 -1.91
CA SER A 204 -15.39 4.23 -2.09
C SER A 204 -14.91 4.88 -0.78
N ALA A 205 -15.41 4.43 0.38
CA ALA A 205 -14.89 4.88 1.67
C ALA A 205 -13.49 4.34 1.95
N ILE A 206 -13.20 3.08 1.57
CA ILE A 206 -11.86 2.48 1.72
C ILE A 206 -10.83 3.21 0.85
N GLU A 207 -11.20 3.62 -0.37
CA GLU A 207 -10.33 4.41 -1.25
C GLU A 207 -9.83 5.72 -0.59
N ARG A 208 -10.55 6.24 0.41
CA ARG A 208 -10.19 7.49 1.12
C ARG A 208 -9.08 7.34 2.16
N ILE A 209 -8.60 6.13 2.40
CA ILE A 209 -7.36 5.93 3.15
C ILE A 209 -6.14 6.57 2.46
N LYS A 210 -6.26 6.90 1.16
CA LYS A 210 -5.24 7.59 0.34
C LYS A 210 -5.56 9.06 0.09
N ASP A 211 -6.55 9.65 0.77
CA ASP A 211 -6.94 11.04 0.53
C ASP A 211 -5.77 12.00 0.85
N GLU A 212 -5.61 13.06 0.06
CA GLU A 212 -4.54 14.05 0.27
C GLU A 212 -4.68 14.76 1.62
N ASP A 213 -5.92 14.96 2.07
CA ASP A 213 -6.19 15.64 3.33
C ASP A 213 -6.14 14.70 4.54
N MET A 214 -5.32 15.05 5.52
CA MET A 214 -5.14 14.28 6.76
C MET A 214 -6.47 14.06 7.50
N SER A 215 -7.36 15.05 7.56
CA SER A 215 -8.63 14.93 8.29
C SER A 215 -9.53 13.86 7.68
N VAL A 216 -9.46 13.66 6.36
CA VAL A 216 -10.21 12.62 5.65
C VAL A 216 -9.63 11.25 5.94
N ARG A 217 -8.32 11.07 5.84
CA ARG A 217 -7.67 9.80 6.22
C ARG A 217 -7.94 9.46 7.69
N GLN A 218 -7.87 10.45 8.58
CA GLN A 218 -8.16 10.24 10.00
C GLN A 218 -9.62 9.86 10.25
N THR A 219 -10.57 10.44 9.51
CA THR A 219 -11.98 10.06 9.59
C THR A 219 -12.20 8.63 9.12
N PHE A 220 -11.46 8.15 8.10
CA PHE A 220 -11.49 6.74 7.71
C PHE A 220 -11.12 5.83 8.89
N PHE A 221 -9.97 6.05 9.53
CA PHE A 221 -9.53 5.17 10.63
C PHE A 221 -10.39 5.28 11.90
N LYS A 222 -10.95 6.46 12.20
CA LYS A 222 -11.76 6.67 13.42
C LYS A 222 -13.23 6.31 13.27
N VAL A 223 -13.79 6.49 12.06
CA VAL A 223 -15.23 6.34 11.83
C VAL A 223 -15.53 5.17 10.92
N VAL A 224 -14.78 4.97 9.84
CA VAL A 224 -15.09 3.91 8.86
C VAL A 224 -14.59 2.55 9.33
N LEU A 225 -13.30 2.46 9.69
CA LEU A 225 -12.62 1.23 10.06
C LEU A 225 -13.35 0.41 11.16
N PRO A 226 -13.89 1.01 12.23
CA PRO A 226 -14.60 0.25 13.28
C PRO A 226 -15.81 -0.55 12.77
N HIS A 227 -16.46 -0.08 11.70
CA HIS A 227 -17.63 -0.74 11.12
C HIS A 227 -17.28 -1.74 10.01
N LEU A 228 -16.03 -1.79 9.58
CA LEU A 228 -15.57 -2.81 8.65
C LEU A 228 -15.37 -4.14 9.40
N LYS A 229 -15.56 -5.25 8.68
CA LYS A 229 -15.09 -6.57 9.10
C LYS A 229 -13.89 -6.91 8.24
N LEU A 230 -12.68 -6.83 8.80
CA LEU A 230 -11.43 -7.08 8.08
C LEU A 230 -11.43 -8.46 7.45
N LYS A 231 -11.90 -9.49 8.18
CA LYS A 231 -12.03 -10.88 7.67
C LYS A 231 -12.91 -11.01 6.39
N ASN A 232 -13.81 -10.05 6.13
CA ASN A 232 -14.70 -10.07 4.96
C ASN A 232 -14.16 -9.26 3.77
N LEU A 233 -13.04 -8.56 3.94
CA LEU A 233 -12.43 -7.77 2.86
C LEU A 233 -11.56 -8.66 1.97
N ASP A 234 -11.42 -8.27 0.70
CA ASP A 234 -10.42 -8.90 -0.16
C ASP A 234 -8.99 -8.62 0.35
N THR A 235 -8.05 -9.50 0.00
CA THR A 235 -6.65 -9.41 0.43
C THR A 235 -6.01 -8.09 0.02
N LEU A 236 -6.31 -7.56 -1.17
CA LEU A 236 -5.75 -6.28 -1.63
C LEU A 236 -6.15 -5.11 -0.73
N LYS A 237 -7.41 -5.04 -0.31
CA LYS A 237 -7.88 -4.00 0.62
C LYS A 237 -7.29 -4.18 2.01
N ARG A 238 -7.18 -5.41 2.51
CA ARG A 238 -6.53 -5.69 3.81
C ARG A 238 -5.07 -5.23 3.80
N CYS A 239 -4.32 -5.62 2.76
CA CYS A 239 -2.93 -5.21 2.57
C CYS A 239 -2.80 -3.70 2.44
N LEU A 240 -3.70 -3.05 1.69
CA LEU A 240 -3.71 -1.59 1.56
C LEU A 240 -3.97 -0.88 2.89
N ILE A 241 -4.89 -1.38 3.71
CA ILE A 241 -5.17 -0.81 5.03
C ILE A 241 -3.94 -0.94 5.93
N LEU A 242 -3.30 -2.10 5.92
CA LEU A 242 -2.05 -2.34 6.63
C LEU A 242 -0.94 -1.38 6.18
N GLU A 243 -0.67 -1.32 4.87
CA GLU A 243 0.32 -0.45 4.25
C GLU A 243 0.14 1.01 4.69
N LYS A 244 -1.06 1.55 4.50
CA LYS A 244 -1.33 2.96 4.81
C LYS A 244 -1.36 3.24 6.30
N SER A 245 -1.71 2.27 7.15
CA SER A 245 -1.59 2.45 8.59
C SER A 245 -0.14 2.53 9.07
N VAL A 246 0.76 1.74 8.47
CA VAL A 246 2.18 1.66 8.82
C VAL A 246 2.95 2.88 8.32
N LEU A 247 2.60 3.37 7.13
CA LEU A 247 3.26 4.49 6.47
C LEU A 247 2.70 5.87 6.87
N GLU A 248 1.57 5.93 7.59
CA GLU A 248 1.01 7.20 8.06
C GLU A 248 1.93 7.86 9.08
N ARG A 249 2.18 9.16 8.87
CA ARG A 249 3.11 9.95 9.68
C ARG A 249 2.42 11.06 10.46
N GLU A 250 1.24 11.49 10.02
CA GLU A 250 0.57 12.66 10.57
C GLU A 250 -0.29 12.33 11.80
N PHE A 251 -0.73 11.07 11.95
CA PHE A 251 -1.45 10.60 13.13
C PHE A 251 -1.23 9.09 13.35
N ASN A 252 -1.60 8.59 14.53
CA ASN A 252 -1.35 7.19 14.88
C ASN A 252 -2.39 6.23 14.28
N ALA A 253 -2.39 6.10 12.94
CA ALA A 253 -3.24 5.15 12.22
C ALA A 253 -2.92 3.69 12.57
N PHE A 254 -1.64 3.39 12.78
CA PHE A 254 -1.17 2.05 13.14
C PHE A 254 -1.83 1.56 14.43
N LEU A 255 -1.93 2.41 15.46
CA LEU A 255 -2.63 2.06 16.71
C LEU A 255 -4.12 1.75 16.48
N LEU A 256 -4.78 2.53 15.62
CA LEU A 256 -6.20 2.32 15.30
C LEU A 256 -6.43 1.00 14.55
N LEU A 257 -5.55 0.66 13.60
CA LEU A 257 -5.60 -0.65 12.93
C LEU A 257 -5.27 -1.78 13.89
N LYS A 258 -4.25 -1.61 14.75
CA LYS A 258 -3.90 -2.60 15.78
C LYS A 258 -5.11 -2.94 16.63
N SER A 259 -5.76 -1.94 17.24
CA SER A 259 -6.97 -2.16 18.04
C SER A 259 -8.03 -2.96 17.27
N LYS A 260 -8.27 -2.62 16.01
CA LYS A 260 -9.23 -3.33 15.16
C LYS A 260 -8.84 -4.79 14.87
N ILE A 261 -7.55 -5.08 14.69
CA ILE A 261 -7.08 -6.46 14.49
C ILE A 261 -7.29 -7.27 15.77
N PHE A 262 -6.96 -6.73 16.94
CA PHE A 262 -7.18 -7.40 18.23
C PHE A 262 -8.66 -7.57 18.59
N GLU A 263 -9.56 -6.78 18.00
CA GLU A 263 -11.02 -7.00 18.10
C GLU A 263 -11.51 -8.16 17.23
N GLU A 264 -10.83 -8.47 16.12
CA GLU A 264 -11.29 -9.48 15.15
C GLU A 264 -10.52 -10.80 15.20
N TYR A 265 -9.30 -10.81 15.73
CA TYR A 265 -8.42 -11.97 15.80
C TYR A 265 -8.02 -12.29 17.24
N GLU A 266 -8.18 -13.54 17.65
CA GLU A 266 -7.75 -14.04 18.95
C GLU A 266 -6.30 -14.53 18.90
N PHE A 267 -5.37 -13.75 19.43
CA PHE A 267 -3.96 -14.15 19.50
C PHE A 267 -3.60 -14.85 20.82
N PRO A 268 -2.69 -15.85 20.80
CA PRO A 268 -1.91 -16.31 19.64
C PRO A 268 -2.61 -17.34 18.73
N ALA A 269 -3.80 -17.82 19.09
CA ALA A 269 -4.47 -18.95 18.42
C ALA A 269 -4.74 -18.71 16.91
N GLU A 270 -5.13 -17.50 16.51
CA GLU A 270 -5.47 -17.14 15.13
C GLU A 270 -4.30 -16.51 14.35
N ILE A 271 -3.06 -16.58 14.84
CA ILE A 271 -1.93 -15.89 14.19
C ILE A 271 -1.67 -16.37 12.75
N LYS A 272 -1.83 -17.68 12.49
CA LYS A 272 -1.72 -18.24 11.13
C LYS A 272 -2.84 -17.72 10.22
N ASN A 273 -4.07 -17.65 10.71
CA ASN A 273 -5.20 -17.12 9.95
C ASN A 273 -5.00 -15.64 9.62
N PHE A 274 -4.54 -14.85 10.60
CA PHE A 274 -4.19 -13.44 10.40
C PHE A 274 -3.13 -13.26 9.32
N VAL A 275 -2.04 -14.04 9.35
CA VAL A 275 -1.02 -13.97 8.30
C VAL A 275 -1.58 -14.39 6.94
N GLY A 276 -2.33 -15.49 6.86
CA GLY A 276 -2.98 -15.92 5.60
C GLY A 276 -3.92 -14.86 5.01
N ASP A 277 -4.56 -14.06 5.87
CA ASP A 277 -5.46 -12.98 5.48
C ASP A 277 -4.75 -11.74 4.93
N PHE A 278 -3.54 -11.44 5.42
CA PHE A 278 -2.78 -10.22 5.09
C PHE A 278 -1.54 -10.45 4.23
N LEU A 279 -1.18 -11.70 3.95
CA LEU A 279 -0.04 -12.05 3.11
C LEU A 279 -0.43 -12.01 1.63
N LEU A 280 0.17 -11.06 0.91
CA LEU A 280 -0.12 -10.82 -0.50
C LEU A 280 0.61 -11.82 -1.41
N LEU A 281 0.05 -13.01 -1.63
CA LEU A 281 0.66 -14.02 -2.52
C LEU A 281 -0.30 -14.60 -3.58
N ASN A 282 -1.61 -14.41 -3.41
CA ASN A 282 -2.64 -15.08 -4.24
C ASN A 282 -3.38 -14.13 -5.21
N THR A 283 -3.06 -12.84 -5.22
CA THR A 283 -3.83 -11.83 -5.98
C THR A 283 -3.24 -11.64 -7.37
N ALA A 284 -3.51 -12.61 -8.24
CA ALA A 284 -3.09 -12.69 -9.64
C ALA A 284 -1.58 -12.75 -9.87
N GLU A 285 -1.19 -13.78 -10.62
CA GLU A 285 0.05 -13.79 -11.39
C GLU A 285 0.18 -12.49 -12.22
N TYR A 286 1.38 -12.21 -12.74
CA TYR A 286 1.65 -11.23 -13.83
C TYR A 286 2.08 -9.81 -13.41
N ALA A 287 3.40 -9.63 -13.27
CA ALA A 287 4.28 -8.53 -13.75
C ALA A 287 5.51 -8.41 -12.81
N ASP A 288 6.68 -8.05 -13.34
CA ASP A 288 7.93 -7.83 -12.56
C ASP A 288 7.75 -6.81 -11.40
N ASP A 289 6.79 -5.89 -11.52
CA ASP A 289 6.42 -4.96 -10.45
C ASP A 289 5.75 -5.62 -9.23
N GLY A 290 5.25 -6.86 -9.38
CA GLY A 290 4.57 -7.61 -8.33
C GLY A 290 5.50 -8.03 -7.19
N CYS A 291 6.75 -8.39 -7.48
CA CYS A 291 7.70 -8.83 -6.44
C CYS A 291 8.02 -7.72 -5.43
N LYS A 292 8.16 -6.46 -5.87
CA LYS A 292 8.39 -5.32 -4.96
C LYS A 292 7.22 -5.10 -4.02
N GLN A 293 6.00 -5.22 -4.52
CA GLN A 293 4.79 -5.05 -3.70
C GLN A 293 4.66 -6.15 -2.65
N ILE A 294 5.00 -7.40 -3.00
CA ILE A 294 5.00 -8.54 -2.08
C ILE A 294 6.02 -8.31 -0.94
N GLU A 295 7.24 -7.92 -1.27
CA GLU A 295 8.28 -7.68 -0.26
C GLU A 295 7.94 -6.51 0.67
N GLU A 296 7.33 -5.45 0.13
CA GLU A 296 6.87 -4.32 0.95
C GLU A 296 5.69 -4.72 1.87
N ASN A 297 4.75 -5.52 1.39
CA ASN A 297 3.68 -6.11 2.21
C ASN A 297 4.25 -6.97 3.34
N LYS A 298 5.25 -7.83 3.05
CA LYS A 298 5.92 -8.67 4.07
C LYS A 298 6.56 -7.83 5.16
N LYS A 299 7.26 -6.73 4.82
CA LYS A 299 7.87 -5.82 5.81
C LYS A 299 6.81 -5.20 6.73
N GLN A 300 5.69 -4.76 6.15
CA GLN A 300 4.60 -4.15 6.92
C GLN A 300 3.89 -5.16 7.81
N LEU A 301 3.70 -6.38 7.31
CA LEU A 301 3.12 -7.48 8.08
C LEU A 301 4.05 -7.93 9.21
N ALA A 302 5.36 -8.02 8.96
CA ALA A 302 6.36 -8.30 9.99
C ALA A 302 6.32 -7.27 11.12
N LYS A 303 6.22 -5.98 10.82
CA LYS A 303 6.06 -4.91 11.83
C LYS A 303 4.79 -5.07 12.68
N MET A 304 3.68 -5.51 12.07
CA MET A 304 2.46 -5.82 12.82
C MET A 304 2.64 -7.07 13.70
N LEU A 305 3.31 -8.10 13.18
CA LEU A 305 3.64 -9.31 13.94
C LEU A 305 4.53 -9.02 15.15
N GLU A 306 5.56 -8.18 15.01
CA GLU A 306 6.39 -7.72 16.14
C GLU A 306 5.54 -7.11 17.25
N THR A 307 4.56 -6.27 16.86
CA THR A 307 3.62 -5.67 17.81
C THR A 307 2.76 -6.73 18.49
N ILE A 308 2.28 -7.73 17.74
CA ILE A 308 1.53 -8.86 18.31
C ILE A 308 2.40 -9.67 19.26
N PHE A 309 3.67 -9.94 18.92
CA PHE A 309 4.59 -10.69 19.77
C PHE A 309 4.80 -10.00 21.12
N ILE A 310 4.94 -8.68 21.12
CA ILE A 310 5.09 -7.87 22.33
C ILE A 310 3.80 -7.93 23.18
N GLU A 311 2.65 -7.59 22.59
CA GLU A 311 1.38 -7.46 23.32
C GLU A 311 0.87 -8.80 23.87
N THR A 312 1.12 -9.89 23.14
CA THR A 312 0.75 -11.25 23.58
C THR A 312 1.79 -11.91 24.46
N SER A 313 2.96 -11.27 24.65
CA SER A 313 4.12 -11.88 25.31
C SER A 313 4.45 -13.25 24.72
N LEU A 314 4.49 -13.35 23.38
CA LEU A 314 4.66 -14.60 22.66
C LEU A 314 5.99 -15.27 23.05
N THR A 315 5.92 -16.51 23.53
CA THR A 315 7.10 -17.29 23.92
C THR A 315 7.43 -18.35 22.89
N ALA A 316 8.70 -18.76 22.83
CA ALA A 316 9.17 -19.74 21.85
C ALA A 316 8.54 -21.12 22.02
N LYS A 317 7.92 -21.41 23.19
CA LYS A 317 7.18 -22.65 23.46
C LYS A 317 6.04 -22.95 22.47
N ILE A 318 5.58 -21.95 21.73
CA ILE A 318 4.56 -22.11 20.69
C ILE A 318 5.15 -22.78 19.43
N PHE A 319 6.45 -22.72 19.24
CA PHE A 319 7.19 -23.33 18.14
C PHE A 319 7.80 -24.68 18.58
N ASP A 320 6.95 -25.59 19.02
CA ASP A 320 7.33 -26.95 19.41
C ASP A 320 7.61 -27.85 18.19
N ASP A 321 8.04 -29.09 18.42
CA ASP A 321 8.29 -30.07 17.36
C ASP A 321 7.08 -30.25 16.44
N THR A 322 5.86 -30.26 17.01
CA THR A 322 4.60 -30.33 16.27
C THR A 322 4.44 -29.16 15.29
N TYR A 323 4.83 -27.95 15.69
CA TYR A 323 4.80 -26.76 14.84
C TYR A 323 5.73 -26.92 13.63
N TYR A 324 6.96 -27.38 13.86
CA TYR A 324 7.95 -27.59 12.80
C TYR A 324 7.54 -28.71 11.83
N GLU A 325 6.96 -29.80 12.31
CA GLU A 325 6.46 -30.88 11.44
C GLU A 325 5.30 -30.40 10.54
N ASN A 326 4.45 -29.52 11.08
CA ASN A 326 3.31 -28.92 10.39
C ASN A 326 3.64 -27.56 9.75
N LEU A 327 4.91 -27.27 9.48
CA LEU A 327 5.30 -26.02 8.84
C LEU A 327 4.66 -25.91 7.45
N ASP A 328 3.95 -24.80 7.27
CA ASP A 328 3.38 -24.29 6.03
C ASP A 328 3.95 -22.89 5.76
N LEU A 329 3.52 -22.24 4.68
CA LEU A 329 4.01 -20.92 4.31
C LEU A 329 3.81 -19.87 5.41
N GLU A 330 2.58 -19.77 5.92
CA GLU A 330 2.24 -18.83 6.99
C GLU A 330 3.06 -19.13 8.24
N GLY A 331 3.19 -20.41 8.62
CA GLY A 331 3.98 -20.83 9.77
C GLY A 331 5.46 -20.52 9.61
N ALA A 332 6.04 -20.77 8.43
CA ALA A 332 7.43 -20.41 8.14
C ALA A 332 7.66 -18.90 8.21
N PHE A 333 6.72 -18.11 7.68
CA PHE A 333 6.79 -16.65 7.74
C PHE A 333 6.70 -16.13 9.18
N ILE A 334 5.79 -16.68 9.98
CA ILE A 334 5.64 -16.33 11.41
C ILE A 334 6.91 -16.68 12.17
N LEU A 335 7.42 -17.90 11.99
CA LEU A 335 8.65 -18.36 12.66
C LEU A 335 9.84 -17.47 12.29
N HIS A 336 10.02 -17.17 11.00
CA HIS A 336 11.08 -16.28 10.54
C HIS A 336 10.95 -14.87 11.16
N ALA A 337 9.75 -14.30 11.15
CA ALA A 337 9.49 -12.99 11.75
C ALA A 337 9.76 -13.00 13.26
N TYR A 338 9.38 -14.07 13.96
CA TYR A 338 9.62 -14.22 15.39
C TYR A 338 11.12 -14.32 15.71
N LEU A 339 11.86 -15.17 15.01
CA LEU A 339 13.30 -15.34 15.22
C LEU A 339 14.05 -14.04 14.91
N SER A 340 13.68 -13.34 13.83
CA SER A 340 14.23 -12.01 13.50
C SER A 340 13.97 -10.98 14.60
N PHE A 341 12.75 -10.98 15.15
CA PHE A 341 12.38 -10.11 16.27
C PHE A 341 13.18 -10.43 17.54
N VAL A 342 13.35 -11.70 17.88
CA VAL A 342 14.13 -12.13 19.05
C VAL A 342 15.61 -11.77 18.87
N GLU A 343 16.21 -12.06 17.71
CA GLU A 343 17.61 -11.74 17.42
C GLU A 343 17.86 -10.23 17.51
N SER A 344 16.98 -9.41 16.93
CA SER A 344 17.13 -7.95 16.96
C SER A 344 16.90 -7.30 18.33
N THR A 345 16.06 -7.89 19.19
CA THR A 345 15.71 -7.28 20.49
C THR A 345 16.47 -7.88 21.68
N LYS A 346 16.82 -9.17 21.61
CA LYS A 346 17.46 -9.92 22.70
C LYS A 346 18.80 -10.53 22.31
N GLY A 347 19.21 -10.42 21.05
CA GLY A 347 20.44 -11.01 20.54
C GLY A 347 20.31 -12.48 20.13
N ARG A 348 21.27 -12.95 19.33
CA ARG A 348 21.31 -14.32 18.77
C ARG A 348 21.32 -15.43 19.82
N GLU A 349 21.92 -15.18 20.98
CA GLU A 349 21.99 -16.14 22.09
C GLU A 349 20.62 -16.45 22.71
N SER A 350 19.62 -15.58 22.49
CA SER A 350 18.26 -15.76 23.01
C SER A 350 17.35 -16.56 22.07
N LEU A 351 17.86 -17.06 20.95
CA LEU A 351 17.10 -17.83 19.98
C LEU A 351 16.85 -19.26 20.50
N GLU A 352 15.60 -19.55 20.83
CA GLU A 352 15.14 -20.90 21.17
C GLU A 352 14.67 -21.60 19.89
N MET A 353 15.49 -22.52 19.37
CA MET A 353 15.24 -23.25 18.12
C MET A 353 15.42 -24.76 18.31
N VAL A 354 14.76 -25.55 17.47
CA VAL A 354 15.00 -27.01 17.41
C VAL A 354 16.41 -27.30 16.89
N ASN A 355 16.99 -28.46 17.21
CA ASN A 355 18.32 -28.85 16.72
C ASN A 355 18.39 -28.80 15.17
N LEU A 356 19.51 -28.33 14.63
CA LEU A 356 19.78 -28.27 13.18
C LEU A 356 19.64 -29.64 12.48
N GLU A 357 20.03 -30.76 13.10
CA GLU A 357 19.80 -32.10 12.53
C GLU A 357 18.31 -32.38 12.32
N TYR A 358 17.47 -32.01 13.29
CA TYR A 358 16.02 -32.16 13.18
C TYR A 358 15.45 -31.21 12.12
N PHE A 359 15.86 -29.94 12.12
CA PHE A 359 15.40 -28.97 11.13
C PHE A 359 15.81 -29.34 9.71
N THR A 360 17.02 -29.85 9.48
CA THR A 360 17.48 -30.27 8.15
C THR A 360 16.69 -31.45 7.59
N ALA A 361 16.23 -32.38 8.45
CA ALA A 361 15.32 -33.44 8.03
C ALA A 361 13.97 -32.87 7.57
N ILE A 362 13.42 -31.89 8.29
CA ILE A 362 12.18 -31.20 7.93
C ILE A 362 12.35 -30.40 6.64
N LEU A 363 13.44 -29.63 6.53
CA LEU A 363 13.80 -28.89 5.31
C LEU A 363 13.80 -29.82 4.10
N TYR A 364 14.50 -30.95 4.18
CA TYR A 364 14.55 -31.93 3.09
C TYR A 364 13.16 -32.46 2.73
N LEU A 365 12.36 -32.86 3.72
CA LEU A 365 11.02 -33.39 3.50
C LEU A 365 10.10 -32.38 2.84
N LYS A 366 10.09 -31.12 3.32
CA LYS A 366 9.22 -30.06 2.79
C LYS A 366 9.65 -29.61 1.38
N VAL A 367 10.96 -29.48 1.14
CA VAL A 367 11.50 -29.19 -0.20
C VAL A 367 11.15 -30.30 -1.18
N LYS A 368 11.31 -31.56 -0.77
CA LYS A 368 10.93 -32.72 -1.59
C LYS A 368 9.44 -32.71 -1.92
N GLN A 369 8.56 -32.42 -0.95
CA GLN A 369 7.12 -32.30 -1.19
C GLN A 369 6.78 -31.22 -2.22
N VAL A 370 7.47 -30.08 -2.19
CA VAL A 370 7.30 -29.01 -3.19
C VAL A 370 7.80 -29.45 -4.57
N MET A 371 8.93 -30.16 -4.64
CA MET A 371 9.45 -30.70 -5.91
C MET A 371 8.50 -31.72 -6.55
N GLU A 372 7.85 -32.55 -5.74
CA GLU A 372 6.90 -33.58 -6.18
C GLU A 372 5.48 -33.04 -6.43
N GLY A 373 5.20 -31.80 -6.00
CA GLY A 373 3.90 -31.14 -6.10
C GLY A 373 3.85 -30.03 -7.16
N ASP A 374 2.87 -29.14 -7.00
CA ASP A 374 2.71 -27.95 -7.86
C ASP A 374 3.69 -26.84 -7.44
N GLN A 375 4.64 -26.51 -8.32
CA GLN A 375 5.68 -25.50 -8.10
C GLN A 375 5.18 -24.08 -8.37
N ASN A 376 4.02 -23.74 -7.81
CA ASN A 376 3.49 -22.38 -7.90
C ASN A 376 4.28 -21.39 -7.03
N THR A 377 4.05 -20.10 -7.25
CA THR A 377 4.73 -18.99 -6.55
C THR A 377 4.71 -19.18 -5.03
N ARG A 378 3.58 -19.63 -4.47
CA ARG A 378 3.39 -19.85 -3.04
C ARG A 378 4.33 -20.94 -2.50
N ALA A 379 4.44 -22.06 -3.21
CA ALA A 379 5.31 -23.17 -2.85
C ALA A 379 6.80 -22.78 -2.93
N LEU A 380 7.17 -21.99 -3.94
CA LEU A 380 8.52 -21.45 -4.06
C LEU A 380 8.86 -20.47 -2.93
N TYR A 381 7.94 -19.59 -2.55
CA TYR A 381 8.15 -18.67 -1.43
C TYR A 381 8.30 -19.43 -0.12
N PHE A 382 7.57 -20.53 0.04
CA PHE A 382 7.74 -21.41 1.19
C PHE A 382 9.15 -22.00 1.25
N VAL A 383 9.68 -22.52 0.14
CA VAL A 383 11.08 -23.00 0.08
C VAL A 383 12.07 -21.89 0.35
N SER A 384 11.84 -20.69 -0.19
CA SER A 384 12.67 -19.52 0.08
C SER A 384 12.73 -19.18 1.58
N LEU A 385 11.59 -19.22 2.28
CA LEU A 385 11.54 -18.99 3.73
C LEU A 385 12.24 -20.10 4.52
N LEU A 386 12.12 -21.36 4.07
CA LEU A 386 12.85 -22.48 4.67
C LEU A 386 14.38 -22.30 4.59
N PHE A 387 14.89 -21.80 3.46
CA PHE A 387 16.32 -21.45 3.32
C PHE A 387 16.71 -20.22 4.14
N GLN A 388 15.79 -19.30 4.41
CA GLN A 388 16.10 -18.15 5.27
C GLN A 388 16.12 -18.55 6.75
N LEU A 389 15.28 -19.49 7.17
CA LEU A 389 15.27 -20.00 8.54
C LEU A 389 16.60 -20.64 8.95
N THR A 390 17.37 -21.19 8.00
CA THR A 390 18.72 -21.70 8.30
C THR A 390 19.72 -20.60 8.68
N ASN A 391 19.47 -19.32 8.39
CA ASN A 391 20.39 -18.22 8.73
C ASN A 391 20.50 -17.98 10.25
N PHE A 392 19.50 -18.44 11.02
CA PHE A 392 19.53 -18.41 12.48
C PHE A 392 20.38 -19.53 13.09
N TYR A 393 20.78 -20.52 12.28
CA TYR A 393 21.62 -21.62 12.72
C TYR A 393 23.08 -21.38 12.39
N ASP A 394 23.95 -21.93 13.23
CA ASP A 394 25.35 -22.04 12.90
C ASP A 394 25.66 -23.45 12.36
N VAL A 395 26.08 -23.52 11.10
CA VAL A 395 26.31 -24.80 10.39
C VAL A 395 27.77 -25.23 10.55
N TYR A 396 28.12 -25.81 11.70
CA TYR A 396 29.49 -26.29 11.94
C TYR A 396 29.72 -27.76 11.56
N GLU A 397 28.67 -28.59 11.53
CA GLU A 397 28.80 -30.03 11.33
C GLU A 397 28.81 -30.46 9.86
N GLN A 398 29.86 -31.17 9.44
CA GLN A 398 30.04 -31.64 8.06
C GLN A 398 28.88 -32.54 7.56
N LYS A 399 28.26 -33.33 8.45
CA LYS A 399 27.11 -34.17 8.10
C LYS A 399 25.92 -33.31 7.67
N GLN A 400 25.57 -32.31 8.48
CA GLN A 400 24.44 -31.41 8.25
C GLN A 400 24.68 -30.54 7.01
N SER A 401 25.90 -30.03 6.82
CA SER A 401 26.34 -29.35 5.60
C SER A 401 26.07 -30.16 4.33
N LYS A 402 26.43 -31.45 4.32
CA LYS A 402 26.18 -32.34 3.18
C LYS A 402 24.69 -32.53 2.89
N TYR A 403 23.85 -32.64 3.92
CA TYR A 403 22.40 -32.76 3.75
C TYR A 403 21.78 -31.48 3.19
N ILE A 404 22.20 -30.31 3.70
CA ILE A 404 21.76 -29.00 3.20
C ILE A 404 22.13 -28.84 1.72
N LEU A 405 23.41 -29.02 1.37
CA LEU A 405 23.88 -28.89 -0.01
C LEU A 405 23.21 -29.90 -0.95
N SER A 406 23.00 -31.14 -0.51
CA SER A 406 22.27 -32.16 -1.28
C SER A 406 20.82 -31.76 -1.53
N THR A 407 20.17 -31.14 -0.55
CA THR A 407 18.79 -30.64 -0.66
C THR A 407 18.71 -29.50 -1.66
N ILE A 408 19.59 -28.49 -1.55
CA ILE A 408 19.67 -27.37 -2.48
C ILE A 408 19.97 -27.88 -3.90
N TYR A 409 20.92 -28.80 -4.05
CA TYR A 409 21.29 -29.36 -5.35
C TYR A 409 20.09 -30.04 -6.01
N LYS A 410 19.38 -30.91 -5.29
CA LYS A 410 18.21 -31.61 -5.81
C LYS A 410 17.10 -30.64 -6.20
N PHE A 411 16.88 -29.60 -5.41
CA PHE A 411 15.87 -28.58 -5.68
C PHE A 411 16.21 -27.76 -6.92
N PHE A 412 17.44 -27.25 -7.02
CA PHE A 412 17.88 -26.42 -8.14
C PHE A 412 18.07 -27.17 -9.45
N THR A 413 18.25 -28.49 -9.40
CA THR A 413 18.33 -29.34 -10.59
C THR A 413 16.98 -29.93 -11.00
N ALA A 414 15.91 -29.65 -10.24
CA ALA A 414 14.54 -29.90 -10.68
C ALA A 414 14.16 -28.91 -11.79
N GLU A 415 13.12 -29.24 -12.57
CA GLU A 415 12.52 -28.29 -13.51
C GLU A 415 11.88 -27.14 -12.73
N LEU A 416 12.65 -26.07 -12.51
CA LEU A 416 12.18 -24.85 -11.86
C LEU A 416 11.44 -23.96 -12.86
N PRO A 417 10.44 -23.19 -12.40
CA PRO A 417 9.68 -22.32 -13.29
C PRO A 417 10.54 -21.17 -13.83
N PRO A 418 10.21 -20.65 -15.03
CA PRO A 418 11.05 -19.72 -15.77
C PRO A 418 11.07 -18.27 -15.24
N LYS A 419 10.46 -17.97 -14.07
CA LYS A 419 10.27 -16.58 -13.60
C LYS A 419 11.57 -16.04 -12.97
N LYS A 420 12.25 -15.14 -13.69
CA LYS A 420 13.59 -14.63 -13.40
C LYS A 420 13.77 -14.07 -11.98
N GLU A 421 12.84 -13.26 -11.47
CA GLU A 421 12.97 -12.59 -10.16
C GLU A 421 12.80 -13.54 -8.97
N MET A 422 11.76 -14.38 -8.99
CA MET A 422 11.54 -15.38 -7.95
C MET A 422 12.67 -16.42 -7.95
N LEU A 423 13.12 -16.80 -9.15
CA LEU A 423 14.29 -17.65 -9.32
C LEU A 423 15.54 -16.97 -8.75
N SER A 424 15.72 -15.67 -8.97
CA SER A 424 16.80 -14.87 -8.41
C SER A 424 16.83 -14.96 -6.88
N GLN A 425 15.70 -14.69 -6.21
CA GLN A 425 15.59 -14.73 -4.75
C GLN A 425 15.82 -16.14 -4.18
N LEU A 426 15.32 -17.17 -4.86
CA LEU A 426 15.56 -18.57 -4.48
C LEU A 426 17.04 -18.93 -4.57
N ILE A 427 17.68 -18.61 -5.70
CA ILE A 427 19.11 -18.86 -5.92
C ILE A 427 19.94 -18.10 -4.89
N GLU A 428 19.61 -16.84 -4.64
CA GLU A 428 20.27 -16.03 -3.62
C GLU A 428 20.25 -16.69 -2.25
N ASN A 429 19.07 -17.03 -1.74
CA ASN A 429 18.92 -17.68 -0.43
C ASN A 429 19.62 -19.04 -0.39
N GLY A 430 19.55 -19.82 -1.48
CA GLY A 430 20.26 -21.09 -1.59
C GLY A 430 21.78 -20.93 -1.60
N ILE A 431 22.32 -19.88 -2.23
CA ILE A 431 23.76 -19.61 -2.24
C ILE A 431 24.24 -19.09 -0.90
N ILE A 432 23.50 -18.19 -0.25
CA ILE A 432 23.79 -17.74 1.11
C ILE A 432 23.87 -18.95 2.04
N LEU A 433 22.87 -19.84 2.00
CA LEU A 433 22.86 -21.06 2.78
C LEU A 433 24.03 -21.99 2.41
N ALA A 434 24.27 -22.24 1.13
CA ALA A 434 25.37 -23.10 0.70
C ALA A 434 26.74 -22.55 1.14
N SER A 435 26.92 -21.24 1.13
CA SER A 435 28.18 -20.57 1.51
C SER A 435 28.53 -20.69 2.99
N SER A 436 27.56 -21.03 3.85
CA SER A 436 27.82 -21.27 5.28
C SER A 436 28.47 -22.62 5.58
N THR A 437 28.65 -23.47 4.57
CA THR A 437 29.24 -24.82 4.70
C THR A 437 30.76 -24.82 4.49
N ASP A 438 31.41 -25.98 4.71
CA ASP A 438 32.84 -26.10 4.49
C ASP A 438 33.23 -25.81 3.03
N ARG A 439 34.29 -25.02 2.86
CA ARG A 439 34.67 -24.43 1.57
C ARG A 439 34.93 -25.46 0.47
N THR A 440 35.53 -26.59 0.82
CA THR A 440 35.81 -27.68 -0.11
C THR A 440 34.52 -28.32 -0.63
N THR A 441 33.57 -28.61 0.25
CA THR A 441 32.28 -29.20 -0.13
C THR A 441 31.43 -28.19 -0.89
N PHE A 442 31.44 -26.92 -0.50
CA PHE A 442 30.78 -25.83 -1.23
C PHE A 442 31.29 -25.72 -2.67
N THR A 443 32.61 -25.71 -2.88
CA THR A 443 33.22 -25.57 -4.22
C THR A 443 32.84 -26.75 -5.12
N ASN A 444 32.87 -27.98 -4.59
CA ASN A 444 32.47 -29.18 -5.32
C ASN A 444 30.96 -29.17 -5.68
N PHE A 445 30.12 -28.74 -4.73
CA PHE A 445 28.69 -28.54 -4.95
C PHE A 445 28.44 -27.55 -6.09
N LEU A 446 29.10 -26.39 -6.05
CA LEU A 446 28.91 -25.34 -7.04
C LEU A 446 29.37 -25.77 -8.42
N GLY A 447 30.54 -26.41 -8.53
CA GLY A 447 31.03 -26.98 -9.80
C GLY A 447 30.06 -28.00 -10.40
N SER A 448 29.44 -28.83 -9.55
CA SER A 448 28.42 -29.79 -9.97
C SER A 448 27.15 -29.09 -10.48
N LEU A 449 26.71 -28.05 -9.76
CA LEU A 449 25.51 -27.28 -10.13
C LEU A 449 25.70 -26.49 -11.43
N ILE A 450 26.86 -25.84 -11.60
CA ILE A 450 27.25 -25.16 -12.84
C ILE A 450 27.24 -26.15 -14.01
N THR A 451 27.86 -27.33 -13.83
CA THR A 451 27.94 -28.35 -14.88
C THR A 451 26.56 -28.84 -15.31
N LYS A 452 25.65 -29.05 -14.35
CA LYS A 452 24.29 -29.50 -14.62
C LYS A 452 23.42 -28.43 -15.27
N SER A 453 23.74 -27.15 -15.06
CA SER A 453 22.93 -26.00 -15.50
C SER A 453 23.47 -25.32 -16.76
N LYS A 454 24.47 -25.90 -17.44
CA LYS A 454 25.08 -25.30 -18.64
C LYS A 454 24.09 -24.95 -19.75
N GLU A 455 22.99 -25.70 -19.85
CA GLU A 455 21.95 -25.49 -20.86
C GLU A 455 20.92 -24.41 -20.46
N ASN A 456 20.82 -24.07 -19.17
CA ASN A 456 19.92 -23.03 -18.66
C ASN A 456 20.73 -21.77 -18.30
N HIS A 457 20.99 -20.95 -19.32
CA HIS A 457 21.83 -19.75 -19.19
C HIS A 457 21.32 -18.77 -18.13
N THR A 458 20.00 -18.54 -18.03
CA THR A 458 19.42 -17.64 -17.02
C THR A 458 19.74 -18.12 -15.60
N PHE A 459 19.49 -19.41 -15.32
CA PHE A 459 19.82 -20.01 -14.03
C PHE A 459 21.33 -19.92 -13.74
N LEU A 460 22.15 -20.27 -14.72
CA LEU A 460 23.60 -20.28 -14.60
C LEU A 460 24.16 -18.88 -14.27
N PHE A 461 23.70 -17.83 -14.96
CA PHE A 461 24.18 -16.48 -14.69
C PHE A 461 23.65 -15.93 -13.37
N LEU A 462 22.40 -16.20 -13.00
CA LEU A 462 21.89 -15.85 -11.67
C LEU A 462 22.73 -16.53 -10.58
N LEU A 463 23.04 -17.81 -10.73
CA LEU A 463 23.92 -18.55 -9.83
C LEU A 463 25.28 -17.88 -9.70
N CYS A 464 25.93 -17.57 -10.83
CA CYS A 464 27.23 -16.89 -10.85
C CYS A 464 27.18 -15.50 -10.20
N LYS A 465 26.12 -14.72 -10.45
CA LYS A 465 25.90 -13.41 -9.84
C LYS A 465 25.88 -13.50 -8.32
N TYR A 466 25.09 -14.42 -7.78
CA TYR A 466 24.96 -14.54 -6.33
C TYR A 466 26.19 -15.15 -5.67
N VAL A 467 26.96 -15.98 -6.37
CA VAL A 467 28.30 -16.39 -5.91
C VAL A 467 29.23 -15.17 -5.79
N MET A 468 29.27 -14.30 -6.81
CA MET A 468 30.10 -13.08 -6.74
C MET A 468 29.68 -12.14 -5.59
N MET A 469 28.38 -12.05 -5.33
CA MET A 469 27.85 -11.13 -4.33
C MET A 469 28.10 -11.62 -2.90
N HIS A 470 27.86 -12.91 -2.62
CA HIS A 470 27.78 -13.42 -1.25
C HIS A 470 28.94 -14.31 -0.82
N VAL A 471 29.71 -14.89 -1.75
CA VAL A 471 30.81 -15.80 -1.39
C VAL A 471 32.10 -15.01 -1.25
N LYS A 472 32.61 -14.92 -0.01
CA LYS A 472 33.86 -14.24 0.35
C LYS A 472 34.78 -15.17 1.17
N PRO A 473 36.12 -14.98 1.14
CA PRO A 473 36.88 -14.05 0.29
C PRO A 473 36.91 -14.47 -1.19
N PHE A 474 37.29 -13.55 -2.07
CA PHE A 474 37.43 -13.81 -3.51
C PHE A 474 38.64 -14.71 -3.80
N GLU A 475 38.43 -15.75 -4.61
CA GLU A 475 39.45 -16.79 -4.86
C GLU A 475 39.38 -17.32 -6.31
N MET A 476 40.11 -18.42 -6.59
CA MET A 476 40.17 -19.07 -7.90
C MET A 476 38.80 -19.41 -8.48
N LEU A 477 37.80 -19.71 -7.64
CA LEU A 477 36.43 -19.94 -8.08
C LEU A 477 35.85 -18.74 -8.82
N HIS A 478 36.03 -17.54 -8.27
CA HIS A 478 35.53 -16.29 -8.87
C HIS A 478 36.23 -16.00 -10.20
N THR A 479 37.56 -16.18 -10.24
CA THR A 479 38.33 -16.03 -11.49
C THR A 479 37.87 -17.05 -12.55
N ALA A 480 37.61 -18.30 -12.16
CA ALA A 480 37.11 -19.34 -13.08
C ALA A 480 35.72 -19.02 -13.62
N ILE A 481 34.82 -18.46 -12.81
CA ILE A 481 33.51 -17.99 -13.28
C ILE A 481 33.69 -16.93 -14.38
N ILE A 482 34.58 -15.96 -14.19
CA ILE A 482 34.82 -14.93 -15.20
C ILE A 482 35.42 -15.53 -16.48
N SER A 483 36.53 -16.26 -16.36
CA SER A 483 37.30 -16.74 -17.49
C SER A 483 36.58 -17.82 -18.29
N GLU A 484 35.89 -18.75 -17.62
CA GLU A 484 35.32 -19.94 -18.26
C GLU A 484 33.82 -19.80 -18.59
N ILE A 485 33.09 -18.96 -17.85
CA ILE A 485 31.63 -18.82 -18.02
C ILE A 485 31.27 -17.47 -18.62
N VAL A 486 31.65 -16.37 -17.97
CA VAL A 486 31.19 -15.01 -18.35
C VAL A 486 31.78 -14.61 -19.70
N LEU A 487 33.10 -14.67 -19.87
CA LEU A 487 33.76 -14.23 -21.11
C LEU A 487 33.33 -15.06 -22.32
N ASN A 488 33.15 -16.37 -22.15
CA ASN A 488 32.74 -17.26 -23.24
C ASN A 488 31.30 -17.01 -23.71
N ASN A 489 30.49 -16.29 -22.92
CA ASN A 489 29.06 -16.10 -23.17
C ASN A 489 28.65 -14.62 -23.23
N ILE A 490 29.59 -13.69 -23.36
CA ILE A 490 29.33 -12.24 -23.34
C ILE A 490 28.45 -11.71 -24.49
N ASN A 491 28.27 -12.53 -25.53
CA ASN A 491 27.46 -12.21 -26.70
C ASN A 491 25.99 -12.63 -26.56
N ILE A 492 25.58 -13.28 -25.45
CA ILE A 492 24.21 -13.71 -25.22
C ILE A 492 23.32 -12.52 -24.85
N ILE A 493 22.65 -11.97 -25.86
CA ILE A 493 21.91 -10.69 -25.78
C ILE A 493 20.91 -10.65 -24.62
N ASP A 494 20.16 -11.75 -24.40
CA ASP A 494 19.07 -11.80 -23.42
C ASP A 494 19.54 -11.78 -21.96
N GLU A 495 20.82 -12.09 -21.70
CA GLU A 495 21.38 -12.18 -20.34
C GLU A 495 22.47 -11.14 -20.06
N ASN A 496 22.72 -10.24 -21.01
CA ASN A 496 23.71 -9.17 -20.91
C ASN A 496 23.60 -8.40 -19.59
N SER A 497 22.40 -8.12 -19.10
CA SER A 497 22.23 -7.38 -17.84
C SER A 497 22.84 -8.10 -16.64
N ILE A 498 22.65 -9.41 -16.53
CA ILE A 498 23.18 -10.21 -15.42
C ILE A 498 24.69 -10.38 -15.59
N ILE A 499 25.14 -10.65 -16.82
CA ILE A 499 26.56 -10.76 -17.16
C ILE A 499 27.33 -9.52 -16.70
N LEU A 500 26.79 -8.33 -16.99
CA LEU A 500 27.41 -7.06 -16.58
C LEU A 500 27.43 -6.89 -15.06
N GLU A 501 26.38 -7.31 -14.35
CA GLU A 501 26.36 -7.31 -12.89
C GLU A 501 27.42 -8.26 -12.30
N ILE A 502 27.63 -9.44 -12.89
CA ILE A 502 28.69 -10.38 -12.47
C ILE A 502 30.07 -9.72 -12.64
N ILE A 503 30.33 -9.10 -13.80
CA ILE A 503 31.58 -8.41 -14.09
C ILE A 503 31.79 -7.25 -13.11
N PHE A 504 30.73 -6.48 -12.84
CA PHE A 504 30.76 -5.38 -11.87
C PHE A 504 31.19 -5.87 -10.49
N TYR A 505 30.52 -6.87 -9.92
CA TYR A 505 30.89 -7.40 -8.60
C TYR A 505 32.32 -7.94 -8.56
N TYR A 506 32.79 -8.54 -9.66
CA TYR A 506 34.17 -9.02 -9.75
C TYR A 506 35.20 -7.89 -9.73
N LEU A 507 34.98 -6.83 -10.51
CA LEU A 507 35.87 -5.68 -10.56
C LEU A 507 35.92 -4.90 -9.25
N VAL A 508 34.78 -4.72 -8.58
CA VAL A 508 34.71 -4.02 -7.29
C VAL A 508 35.61 -4.71 -6.26
N GLU A 509 35.55 -6.04 -6.17
CA GLU A 509 36.40 -6.78 -5.24
C GLU A 509 37.87 -6.80 -5.64
N LYS A 510 38.17 -7.02 -6.92
CA LYS A 510 39.55 -7.00 -7.40
C LYS A 510 40.21 -5.63 -7.22
N TYR A 511 39.45 -4.55 -7.32
CA TYR A 511 39.94 -3.22 -7.02
C TYR A 511 40.22 -3.02 -5.53
N ASN A 512 39.32 -3.48 -4.65
CA ASN A 512 39.53 -3.45 -3.20
C ASN A 512 40.77 -4.28 -2.78
N GLU A 513 41.03 -5.42 -3.42
CA GLU A 513 42.24 -6.24 -3.20
C GLU A 513 43.53 -5.56 -3.71
N ASN A 514 43.47 -4.89 -4.87
CA ASN A 514 44.64 -4.40 -5.60
C ASN A 514 44.87 -2.87 -5.53
N GLY A 515 44.13 -2.13 -4.70
CA GLY A 515 44.26 -0.67 -4.55
C GLY A 515 45.68 -0.18 -4.18
N SER A 516 46.60 -1.07 -3.78
CA SER A 516 48.02 -0.75 -3.55
C SER A 516 48.98 -1.15 -4.69
N LEU A 517 48.56 -1.99 -5.64
CA LEU A 517 49.44 -2.61 -6.66
C LEU A 517 49.26 -2.03 -8.07
N PHE A 518 48.07 -1.51 -8.42
CA PHE A 518 47.84 -0.84 -9.71
C PHE A 518 48.74 0.40 -9.91
N PHE A 519 49.21 1.02 -8.83
CA PHE A 519 50.11 2.18 -8.84
C PHE A 519 51.52 1.92 -9.37
N LYS A 520 51.99 0.67 -9.45
CA LYS A 520 53.37 0.39 -9.88
C LYS A 520 53.53 0.21 -11.39
N ASN A 521 52.45 -0.02 -12.14
CA ASN A 521 52.54 -0.29 -13.58
C ASN A 521 52.24 0.94 -14.45
N THR A 522 51.52 1.95 -13.96
CA THR A 522 51.29 3.19 -14.72
C THR A 522 52.50 4.13 -14.70
N ASN A 523 53.29 4.13 -13.62
CA ASN A 523 54.53 4.93 -13.56
C ASN A 523 55.71 4.34 -14.36
N LYS A 524 55.61 3.12 -14.89
CA LYS A 524 56.66 2.52 -15.74
C LYS A 524 56.48 2.75 -17.25
N LEU A 525 55.33 3.28 -17.68
CA LEU A 525 55.08 3.61 -19.09
C LEU A 525 55.42 5.07 -19.44
N HIS A 526 55.84 5.88 -18.46
CA HIS A 526 56.20 7.29 -18.68
C HIS A 526 57.70 7.63 -18.56
N GLU A 527 58.56 6.65 -18.30
CA GLU A 527 60.03 6.84 -18.31
C GLU A 527 60.72 5.72 -19.11
N SER A 528 60.70 5.85 -20.44
CA SER A 528 61.75 5.25 -21.27
C SER A 528 61.96 6.10 -22.53
N ASP A 529 62.69 7.20 -22.36
CA ASP A 529 63.44 7.81 -23.44
C ASP A 529 64.85 8.10 -22.90
N GLY A 530 65.83 7.29 -23.32
CA GLY A 530 67.24 7.57 -23.12
C GLY A 530 68.11 6.46 -22.54
N ALA A 531 69.01 5.98 -23.41
CA ALA A 531 70.29 5.31 -23.15
C ALA A 531 70.30 3.76 -23.02
N LEU A 532 70.89 3.14 -24.06
CA LEU A 532 71.60 1.88 -23.98
C LEU A 532 72.70 1.96 -22.90
N ASP A 533 72.81 0.92 -22.06
CA ASP A 533 74.05 0.12 -22.02
C ASP A 533 73.87 -1.21 -21.25
N ASN A 534 74.67 -2.18 -21.66
CA ASN A 534 74.69 -3.59 -21.25
C ASN A 534 74.98 -3.83 -19.75
N ALA A 535 74.33 -4.81 -19.14
CA ALA A 535 74.98 -5.98 -18.53
C ALA A 535 73.99 -6.91 -17.79
N ASN A 536 74.19 -8.21 -18.01
CA ASN A 536 73.61 -9.36 -17.29
C ASN A 536 73.36 -9.15 -15.79
N ILE A 537 72.13 -9.40 -15.32
CA ILE A 537 71.88 -10.06 -14.03
C ILE A 537 70.68 -11.02 -14.17
N GLU A 538 71.04 -12.30 -14.11
CA GLU A 538 70.34 -13.49 -13.58
C GLU A 538 68.83 -13.49 -13.34
N SER A 539 68.22 -14.47 -14.01
CA SER A 539 67.03 -15.23 -13.62
C SER A 539 66.84 -15.40 -12.11
N ASN A 540 65.65 -15.04 -11.61
CA ASN A 540 64.93 -15.88 -10.66
C ASN A 540 63.46 -15.47 -10.49
N LYS A 541 62.56 -16.45 -10.71
CA LYS A 541 61.19 -16.58 -10.18
C LYS A 541 60.19 -15.45 -10.46
N GLN A 542 59.61 -15.47 -11.66
CA GLN A 542 58.21 -15.12 -11.86
C GLN A 542 57.51 -16.32 -12.50
N LEU A 543 57.02 -17.21 -11.64
CA LEU A 543 56.13 -18.28 -12.04
C LEU A 543 54.99 -18.28 -11.02
N GLU A 544 54.05 -17.35 -11.17
CA GLU A 544 52.75 -17.41 -10.48
C GLU A 544 51.72 -16.57 -11.24
N CYS A 545 50.63 -17.26 -11.64
CA CYS A 545 49.36 -16.78 -12.21
C CYS A 545 49.35 -16.15 -13.62
N ALA A 546 49.52 -16.99 -14.66
CA ALA A 546 49.31 -16.65 -16.06
C ALA A 546 47.83 -16.61 -16.55
N ASN A 547 46.84 -16.54 -15.65
CA ASN A 547 45.41 -16.59 -16.01
C ASN A 547 44.57 -15.44 -15.43
N ASP A 548 45.18 -14.34 -15.01
CA ASP A 548 44.39 -13.19 -14.53
C ASP A 548 43.78 -12.46 -15.74
N VAL A 549 42.46 -12.55 -15.89
CA VAL A 549 41.71 -11.79 -16.89
C VAL A 549 41.97 -10.32 -16.62
N SER A 550 42.57 -9.60 -17.58
CA SER A 550 42.91 -8.19 -17.40
C SER A 550 41.65 -7.39 -17.03
N CYS A 551 41.68 -6.76 -15.85
CA CYS A 551 40.61 -5.88 -15.37
C CYS A 551 40.32 -4.75 -16.37
N ASP A 552 41.32 -4.33 -17.15
CA ASP A 552 41.16 -3.33 -18.21
C ASP A 552 40.24 -3.81 -19.33
N ILE A 553 40.32 -5.10 -19.69
CA ILE A 553 39.44 -5.70 -20.72
C ILE A 553 37.99 -5.73 -20.21
N LEU A 554 37.78 -6.15 -18.96
CA LEU A 554 36.45 -6.21 -18.34
C LEU A 554 35.84 -4.81 -18.13
N LEU A 555 36.66 -3.82 -17.75
CA LEU A 555 36.24 -2.44 -17.65
C LEU A 555 35.87 -1.86 -19.01
N ASN A 556 36.64 -2.17 -20.06
CA ASN A 556 36.32 -1.77 -21.42
C ASN A 556 34.99 -2.36 -21.89
N LEU A 557 34.71 -3.62 -21.56
CA LEU A 557 33.42 -4.27 -21.85
C LEU A 557 32.23 -3.60 -21.15
N LEU A 558 32.38 -3.20 -19.88
CA LEU A 558 31.34 -2.42 -19.17
C LEU A 558 31.09 -1.04 -19.78
N LEU A 559 32.10 -0.50 -20.47
CA LEU A 559 32.07 0.82 -21.10
C LEU A 559 31.73 0.78 -22.60
N GLU A 560 31.55 -0.40 -23.21
CA GLU A 560 31.12 -0.49 -24.61
C GLU A 560 29.67 -0.01 -24.81
N GLU A 561 29.39 0.67 -25.93
CA GLU A 561 28.10 1.33 -26.20
C GLU A 561 26.89 0.38 -26.10
N LYS A 562 27.08 -0.88 -26.54
CA LYS A 562 26.06 -1.94 -26.52
C LYS A 562 25.71 -2.41 -25.10
N TYR A 563 26.57 -2.14 -24.11
CA TYR A 563 26.52 -2.67 -22.75
C TYR A 563 26.39 -1.57 -21.68
N PHE A 564 26.34 -0.31 -22.09
CA PHE A 564 26.33 0.85 -21.20
C PHE A 564 25.07 0.94 -20.33
N ARG A 565 25.23 0.87 -18.99
CA ARG A 565 24.16 1.14 -18.01
C ARG A 565 24.51 2.33 -17.10
N PRO A 566 23.76 3.44 -17.16
CA PRO A 566 24.07 4.66 -16.40
C PRO A 566 24.17 4.48 -14.88
N ILE A 567 23.37 3.59 -14.28
CA ILE A 567 23.39 3.34 -12.82
C ILE A 567 24.71 2.68 -12.39
N LEU A 568 25.15 1.63 -13.09
CA LEU A 568 26.42 0.96 -12.78
C LEU A 568 27.61 1.89 -12.99
N VAL A 569 27.50 2.82 -13.94
CA VAL A 569 28.52 3.83 -14.22
C VAL A 569 28.67 4.82 -13.08
N VAL A 570 27.59 5.28 -12.46
CA VAL A 570 27.67 6.17 -11.27
C VAL A 570 28.38 5.45 -10.11
N ASP A 571 28.06 4.18 -9.88
CA ASP A 571 28.73 3.39 -8.84
C ASP A 571 30.21 3.12 -9.17
N LEU A 572 30.55 2.90 -10.45
CA LEU A 572 31.94 2.84 -10.91
C LEU A 572 32.67 4.18 -10.72
N PHE A 573 32.01 5.33 -10.92
CA PHE A 573 32.60 6.66 -10.67
C PHE A 573 32.88 6.95 -9.19
N ILE A 574 32.08 6.36 -8.30
CA ILE A 574 32.24 6.48 -6.85
C ILE A 574 33.33 5.52 -6.36
N LEU A 575 33.37 4.29 -6.88
CA LEU A 575 34.30 3.25 -6.46
C LEU A 575 35.70 3.39 -7.09
N PHE A 576 35.80 3.92 -8.30
CA PHE A 576 37.06 4.10 -9.05
C PHE A 576 37.39 5.59 -9.22
N GLU A 577 37.46 6.33 -8.13
CA GLU A 577 37.71 7.79 -8.13
C GLU A 577 38.98 8.18 -8.93
N GLU A 578 39.99 7.30 -8.97
CA GLU A 578 41.26 7.54 -9.66
C GLU A 578 41.24 7.20 -11.16
N MET A 579 40.27 6.38 -11.62
CA MET A 579 39.99 6.17 -13.05
C MET A 579 38.85 7.04 -13.56
N ARG A 580 38.38 7.98 -12.72
CA ARG A 580 37.27 8.90 -13.03
C ARG A 580 37.46 9.59 -14.37
N ASP A 581 38.66 10.06 -14.67
CA ASP A 581 38.93 10.76 -15.93
C ASP A 581 38.90 9.83 -17.15
N VAL A 582 39.40 8.60 -17.04
CA VAL A 582 39.34 7.60 -18.12
C VAL A 582 37.89 7.15 -18.37
N ILE A 583 37.14 6.89 -17.30
CA ILE A 583 35.72 6.52 -17.36
C ILE A 583 34.92 7.68 -17.96
N ARG A 584 35.14 8.91 -17.49
CA ARG A 584 34.53 10.15 -18.01
C ARG A 584 34.84 10.34 -19.49
N ASP A 585 36.10 10.26 -19.89
CA ASP A 585 36.52 10.55 -21.27
C ASP A 585 35.93 9.52 -22.24
N LYS A 586 35.83 8.25 -21.84
CA LYS A 586 35.11 7.22 -22.62
C LYS A 586 33.61 7.47 -22.73
N ILE A 587 32.96 7.90 -21.64
CA ILE A 587 31.53 8.25 -21.67
C ILE A 587 31.26 9.47 -22.54
N VAL A 588 32.14 10.47 -22.46
CA VAL A 588 32.06 11.66 -23.30
C VAL A 588 32.19 11.27 -24.78
N LEU A 589 33.12 10.38 -25.12
CA LEU A 589 33.27 9.81 -26.46
C LEU A 589 31.99 9.11 -26.94
N LEU A 590 31.42 8.22 -26.13
CA LEU A 590 30.18 7.49 -26.45
C LEU A 590 28.98 8.43 -26.61
N LEU A 591 28.86 9.44 -25.76
CA LEU A 591 27.80 10.45 -25.87
C LEU A 591 27.98 11.32 -27.11
N GLN A 592 29.21 11.66 -27.48
CA GLN A 592 29.52 12.38 -28.71
C GLN A 592 29.19 11.56 -29.96
N GLU A 593 29.48 10.26 -29.96
CA GLU A 593 29.11 9.33 -31.05
C GLU A 593 27.58 9.21 -31.20
N ARG A 594 26.84 9.10 -30.09
CA ARG A 594 25.36 9.12 -30.09
C ARG A 594 24.75 10.42 -30.62
N ILE A 595 25.30 11.56 -30.23
CA ILE A 595 24.85 12.89 -30.70
C ILE A 595 25.09 13.04 -32.21
N ASN A 596 26.13 12.40 -32.74
CA ASN A 596 26.43 12.40 -34.16
C ASN A 596 25.56 11.42 -34.97
N TRP A 597 25.06 10.33 -34.36
CA TRP A 597 24.09 9.42 -34.98
C TRP A 597 22.66 9.97 -35.01
N GLY A 598 22.27 10.82 -34.06
CA GLY A 598 20.97 11.51 -34.07
C GLY A 598 20.81 12.63 -35.12
N LYS A 599 21.80 12.80 -36.01
CA LYS A 599 21.82 13.80 -37.08
C LYS A 599 21.73 13.21 -38.50
N TYR A 600 21.42 11.93 -38.63
CA TYR A 600 21.14 11.27 -39.92
C TYR A 600 19.74 10.67 -39.99
#